data_AF-N1VR29-F1
#
_entry.id   AF-N1VR29-F1
#
_cell.length_a   1.000
_cell.length_b   1.000
_cell.length_c   1.000
_cell.angle_alpha   90.00
_cell.angle_beta   90.00
_cell.angle_gamma   90.00
#
_symmetry.space_group_name_H-M   'P 1'
#
loop_
_entity.id
_entity.type
_entity.pdbx_description
1 polymer ?
#
loop_
_entity_poly.entity_id
_entity_poly.type
_entity_poly.pdbx_seq_one_letter_code
_entity_poly.pdbx_strand_id
1 'polypeptide(L)'
;MSNKPSNHYTSRLLAKVFDIKIAEIASYYLLDFFLINVDRIVEVQILSHIVTVLVFIVYDSSFQFFADGSLGKKIFNIHLISKEEENHKIPFQKILYRSVYVCCFGLGLLLPKISILFALFTFYYLYRNGTTHWDKILKLRPVYKPISYGRMVWIAVCFLFLLSSYFQILRNYF
;
A
#
# COMPACT_ATOMS: atom_id res chain seq x y z
N MET A 1 7.00 12.43 29.33
CA MET A 1 6.92 12.66 27.88
C MET A 1 7.23 11.36 27.17
N SER A 2 6.25 10.77 26.48
CA SER A 2 6.41 9.49 25.78
C SER A 2 7.30 9.71 24.55
N ASN A 3 8.44 9.01 24.48
CA ASN A 3 9.27 8.89 23.28
C ASN A 3 8.42 8.30 22.15
N LYS A 4 7.72 9.14 21.39
CA LYS A 4 7.08 8.76 20.13
C LYS A 4 8.21 8.38 19.17
N PRO A 5 8.36 7.12 18.76
CA PRO A 5 9.46 6.76 17.87
C PRO A 5 9.11 7.33 16.49
N SER A 6 9.84 8.38 16.09
CA SER A 6 9.61 9.14 14.85
C SER A 6 9.77 8.28 13.58
N ASN A 7 10.57 7.21 13.64
CA ASN A 7 10.89 6.34 12.50
C ASN A 7 9.76 5.40 12.05
N HIS A 8 8.68 5.27 12.82
CA HIS A 8 7.58 4.36 12.46
C HIS A 8 6.69 4.92 11.34
N TYR A 9 6.56 6.25 11.25
CA TYR A 9 5.72 6.89 10.24
C TYR A 9 6.31 6.78 8.83
N THR A 10 7.63 7.00 8.71
CA THR A 10 8.36 6.87 7.44
C THR A 10 8.33 5.44 6.93
N SER A 11 8.58 4.46 7.80
CA SER A 11 8.50 3.03 7.47
C SER A 11 7.11 2.66 6.94
N ARG A 12 6.04 3.18 7.57
CA ARG A 12 4.66 2.95 7.12
C ARG A 12 4.36 3.59 5.77
N LEU A 13 4.84 4.82 5.54
CA LEU A 13 4.68 5.52 4.27
C LEU A 13 5.40 4.78 3.14
N LEU A 14 6.68 4.44 3.34
CA LEU A 14 7.50 3.73 2.36
C LEU A 14 6.93 2.34 2.04
N ALA A 15 6.48 1.59 3.06
CA ALA A 15 5.77 0.33 2.85
C ALA A 15 4.56 0.51 1.93
N LYS A 16 3.83 1.63 2.07
CA LYS A 16 2.65 1.88 1.23
C LYS A 16 3.04 2.33 -0.18
N VAL A 17 4.07 3.16 -0.35
CA VAL A 17 4.63 3.49 -1.68
C VAL A 17 5.05 2.22 -2.42
N PHE A 18 5.71 1.30 -1.71
CA PHE A 18 6.10 0.01 -2.26
C PHE A 18 4.90 -0.80 -2.77
N ASP A 19 3.87 -0.96 -1.93
CA ASP A 19 2.64 -1.67 -2.30
C ASP A 19 1.92 -1.03 -3.51
N ILE A 20 1.87 0.30 -3.56
CA ILE A 20 1.23 1.03 -4.68
C ILE A 20 1.99 0.78 -5.98
N LYS A 21 3.33 0.88 -5.96
CA LYS A 21 4.14 0.65 -7.16
C LYS A 21 4.07 -0.79 -7.64
N ILE A 22 3.96 -1.77 -6.74
CA ILE A 22 3.66 -3.15 -7.15
C ILE A 22 2.32 -3.23 -7.86
N ALA A 23 1.27 -2.60 -7.30
CA ALA A 23 -0.06 -2.62 -7.92
C ALA A 23 -0.07 -1.94 -9.29
N GLU A 24 0.60 -0.79 -9.45
CA GLU A 24 0.76 -0.12 -10.74
C GLU A 24 1.47 -1.03 -11.76
N ILE A 25 2.63 -1.60 -11.41
CA ILE A 25 3.40 -2.50 -12.27
C ILE A 25 2.56 -3.71 -12.71
N ALA A 26 1.91 -4.38 -11.75
CA ALA A 26 1.05 -5.53 -12.03
C ALA A 26 -0.14 -5.17 -12.92
N SER A 27 -0.68 -3.96 -12.77
CA SER A 27 -1.80 -3.48 -13.59
C SER A 27 -1.39 -3.28 -15.04
N TYR A 28 -0.21 -2.70 -15.29
CA TYR A 28 0.31 -2.56 -16.66
C TYR A 28 0.46 -3.93 -17.34
N TYR A 29 1.11 -4.89 -16.68
CA TYR A 29 1.24 -6.24 -17.24
C TYR A 29 -0.11 -6.94 -17.48
N LEU A 30 -1.10 -6.72 -16.61
CA LEU A 30 -2.45 -7.26 -16.84
C LEU A 30 -3.13 -6.61 -18.05
N LEU A 31 -3.00 -5.28 -18.19
CA LEU A 31 -3.55 -4.57 -19.35
C LEU A 31 -2.88 -5.06 -20.64
N ASP A 32 -1.56 -5.20 -20.68
CA ASP A 32 -0.85 -5.73 -21.86
C ASP A 32 -1.33 -7.13 -22.23
N PHE A 33 -1.53 -7.99 -21.22
CA PHE A 33 -1.97 -9.36 -21.42
C PHE A 33 -3.40 -9.43 -22.00
N PHE A 34 -4.30 -8.57 -21.54
CA PHE A 34 -5.73 -8.63 -21.90
C PHE A 34 -6.16 -7.68 -23.03
N LEU A 35 -5.47 -6.56 -23.23
CA LEU A 35 -5.94 -5.42 -24.06
C LEU A 35 -5.04 -5.14 -25.25
N ILE A 36 -4.45 -6.18 -25.85
CA ILE A 36 -3.46 -6.15 -26.94
C ILE A 36 -3.79 -5.18 -28.12
N ASN A 37 -5.02 -4.63 -28.25
CA ASN A 37 -5.45 -3.80 -29.39
C ASN A 37 -6.35 -2.58 -29.05
N VAL A 38 -6.15 -1.85 -27.95
CA VAL A 38 -6.95 -0.64 -27.66
C VAL A 38 -6.26 0.63 -28.15
N ASP A 39 -6.60 1.10 -29.36
CA ASP A 39 -6.04 2.31 -30.01
C ASP A 39 -6.52 3.66 -29.41
N ARG A 40 -7.27 3.64 -28.31
CA ARG A 40 -7.84 4.86 -27.69
C ARG A 40 -7.11 5.28 -26.43
N ILE A 41 -6.12 6.15 -26.60
CA ILE A 41 -5.21 6.65 -25.55
C ILE A 41 -5.93 7.10 -24.26
N VAL A 42 -7.06 7.81 -24.37
CA VAL A 42 -7.81 8.32 -23.19
C VAL A 42 -8.54 7.19 -22.44
N GLU A 43 -9.14 6.25 -23.17
CA GLU A 43 -9.83 5.10 -22.56
C GLU A 43 -8.84 4.18 -21.84
N VAL A 44 -7.64 4.01 -22.41
CA VAL A 44 -6.55 3.23 -21.81
C VAL A 44 -6.05 3.85 -20.50
N GLN A 45 -5.99 5.18 -20.39
CA GLN A 45 -5.56 5.84 -19.15
C GLN A 45 -6.59 5.71 -18.02
N ILE A 46 -7.88 5.88 -18.32
CA ILE A 46 -8.94 5.71 -17.31
C ILE A 46 -9.03 4.25 -16.89
N LEU A 47 -8.96 3.33 -17.86
CA LEU A 47 -9.01 1.89 -17.61
C LEU A 47 -7.80 1.43 -16.80
N SER A 48 -6.59 1.90 -17.11
CA SER A 48 -5.40 1.54 -16.34
C SER A 48 -5.50 1.99 -14.89
N HIS A 49 -6.11 3.14 -14.65
CA HIS A 49 -6.37 3.64 -13.32
C HIS A 49 -7.35 2.77 -12.54
N ILE A 50 -8.48 2.42 -13.16
CA ILE A 50 -9.49 1.53 -12.57
C ILE A 50 -8.87 0.16 -12.25
N VAL A 51 -8.13 -0.41 -13.19
CA VAL A 51 -7.42 -1.68 -12.99
C VAL A 51 -6.42 -1.56 -11.84
N THR A 52 -5.68 -0.46 -11.73
CA THR A 52 -4.75 -0.22 -10.60
C THR A 52 -5.45 -0.20 -9.26
N VAL A 53 -6.61 0.46 -9.14
CA VAL A 53 -7.42 0.46 -7.92
C VAL A 53 -7.86 -0.96 -7.55
N LEU A 54 -8.37 -1.71 -8.52
CA LEU A 54 -8.85 -3.08 -8.29
C LEU A 54 -7.70 -4.02 -7.90
N VAL A 55 -6.60 -3.98 -8.66
CA VAL A 55 -5.38 -4.75 -8.38
C VAL A 55 -4.87 -4.40 -7.00
N PHE A 56 -4.78 -3.12 -6.63
CA PHE A 56 -4.34 -2.70 -5.30
C PHE A 56 -5.22 -3.28 -4.19
N ILE A 57 -6.55 -3.23 -4.32
CA ILE A 57 -7.46 -3.76 -3.29
C ILE A 57 -7.29 -5.28 -3.16
N VAL A 58 -7.28 -6.01 -4.29
CA VAL A 58 -7.13 -7.47 -4.29
C VAL A 58 -5.77 -7.88 -3.74
N TYR A 59 -4.69 -7.24 -4.21
CA TYR A 59 -3.32 -7.46 -3.75
C TYR A 59 -3.16 -7.16 -2.26
N ASP A 60 -3.51 -5.94 -1.80
CA ASP A 60 -3.30 -5.50 -0.41
C ASP A 60 -4.11 -6.37 0.55
N SER A 61 -5.35 -6.72 0.19
CA SER A 61 -6.20 -7.58 1.02
C SER A 61 -5.72 -9.04 1.07
N SER A 62 -5.35 -9.61 -0.07
CA SER A 62 -4.86 -11.00 -0.16
C SER A 62 -3.57 -11.17 0.65
N PHE A 63 -2.59 -10.29 0.46
CA PHE A 63 -1.34 -10.37 1.23
C PHE A 63 -1.57 -10.10 2.72
N GLN A 64 -2.41 -9.13 3.08
CA GLN A 64 -2.74 -8.91 4.49
C GLN A 64 -3.39 -10.14 5.14
N PHE A 65 -4.19 -10.90 4.41
CA PHE A 65 -4.85 -12.09 4.94
C PHE A 65 -3.94 -13.32 5.00
N PHE A 66 -3.22 -13.64 3.92
CA PHE A 66 -2.39 -14.84 3.87
C PHE A 66 -1.04 -14.68 4.55
N ALA A 67 -0.51 -13.46 4.56
CA ALA A 67 0.80 -13.18 5.11
C ALA A 67 0.73 -12.35 6.39
N ASP A 68 -0.41 -11.97 6.97
CA ASP A 68 -0.47 -11.08 8.15
C ASP A 68 0.17 -9.68 7.90
N GLY A 69 0.17 -9.23 6.65
CA GLY A 69 0.69 -7.92 6.23
C GLY A 69 0.84 -7.83 4.71
N SER A 70 0.73 -6.63 4.16
CA SER A 70 1.08 -6.39 2.75
C SER A 70 2.59 -6.63 2.51
N LEU A 71 3.03 -6.87 1.27
CA LEU A 71 4.46 -7.12 1.02
C LEU A 71 5.34 -5.97 1.51
N GLY A 72 4.92 -4.72 1.28
CA GLY A 72 5.65 -3.56 1.79
C GLY A 72 5.75 -3.61 3.31
N LYS A 73 4.64 -3.84 4.02
CA LYS A 73 4.66 -3.96 5.48
C LYS A 73 5.55 -5.11 5.94
N LYS A 74 5.54 -6.24 5.24
CA LYS A 74 6.43 -7.36 5.51
C LYS A 74 7.87 -6.97 5.37
N ILE A 75 8.28 -6.32 4.28
CA ILE A 75 9.66 -5.88 4.09
C ILE A 75 10.10 -4.96 5.23
N PHE A 76 9.23 -4.05 5.69
CA PHE A 76 9.47 -3.15 6.84
C PHE A 76 9.20 -3.75 8.24
N ASN A 77 8.94 -5.05 8.35
CA ASN A 77 8.64 -5.72 9.63
C ASN A 77 7.46 -5.13 10.42
N ILE A 78 6.44 -4.64 9.70
CA ILE A 78 5.20 -4.10 10.23
C ILE A 78 4.14 -5.19 10.18
N HIS A 79 3.49 -5.45 11.31
CA HIS A 79 2.43 -6.45 11.44
C HIS A 79 1.13 -5.77 11.80
N LEU A 80 0.01 -6.36 11.41
CA LEU A 80 -1.32 -5.85 11.78
C LEU A 80 -1.95 -6.80 12.77
N ILE A 81 -2.37 -6.30 13.93
CA ILE A 81 -3.08 -7.07 14.95
C ILE A 81 -4.48 -6.51 15.18
N SER A 82 -5.41 -7.38 15.56
CA SER A 82 -6.71 -6.97 16.09
C SER A 82 -6.54 -6.45 17.51
N LYS A 83 -7.20 -5.34 17.86
CA LYS A 83 -7.25 -4.86 19.26
C LYS A 83 -8.24 -5.65 20.11
N GLU A 84 -9.18 -6.35 19.48
CA GLU A 84 -10.23 -7.08 20.17
C GLU A 84 -9.79 -8.49 20.55
N GLU A 85 -8.94 -9.10 19.71
CA GLU A 85 -8.48 -10.48 19.88
C GLU A 85 -7.01 -10.58 19.46
N GLU A 86 -6.08 -10.41 20.40
CA GLU A 86 -4.63 -10.36 20.10
C GLU A 86 -4.08 -11.65 19.47
N ASN A 87 -4.79 -12.78 19.61
CA ASN A 87 -4.35 -14.10 19.14
C ASN A 87 -5.20 -14.68 17.97
N HIS A 88 -6.22 -13.98 17.50
CA HIS A 88 -7.05 -14.48 16.40
C HIS A 88 -6.66 -13.82 15.08
N LYS A 89 -6.70 -14.62 14.00
CA LYS A 89 -6.50 -14.12 12.64
C LYS A 89 -7.59 -13.11 12.31
N ILE A 90 -7.19 -11.98 11.74
CA ILE A 90 -8.13 -10.94 11.32
C ILE A 90 -9.01 -11.53 10.20
N PRO A 91 -10.35 -11.48 10.30
CA PRO A 91 -11.22 -12.03 9.27
C PRO A 91 -11.03 -11.29 7.95
N PHE A 92 -11.07 -12.02 6.83
CA PHE A 92 -10.82 -11.48 5.49
C PHE A 92 -11.69 -10.26 5.16
N GLN A 93 -12.98 -10.28 5.54
CA GLN A 93 -13.90 -9.15 5.33
C GLN A 93 -13.37 -7.85 5.95
N LYS A 94 -12.84 -7.92 7.18
CA LYS A 94 -12.28 -6.76 7.90
C LYS A 94 -11.02 -6.24 7.20
N ILE A 95 -10.20 -7.12 6.63
CA ILE A 95 -9.02 -6.77 5.83
C ILE A 95 -9.43 -6.14 4.49
N LEU A 96 -10.44 -6.69 3.82
CA LEU A 96 -10.97 -6.15 2.57
C LEU A 96 -11.53 -4.74 2.79
N TYR A 97 -12.37 -4.54 3.81
CA TYR A 97 -12.86 -3.21 4.19
C TYR A 97 -11.71 -2.27 4.47
N ARG A 98 -10.70 -2.71 5.23
CA ARG A 98 -9.51 -1.89 5.49
C ARG A 98 -8.83 -1.43 4.20
N SER A 99 -8.67 -2.33 3.22
CA SER A 99 -8.02 -2.03 1.94
C SER A 99 -8.83 -1.02 1.12
N VAL A 100 -10.16 -1.17 1.12
CA VAL A 100 -11.08 -0.19 0.52
C VAL A 100 -10.99 1.17 1.22
N TYR A 101 -11.02 1.21 2.55
CA TYR A 101 -10.86 2.46 3.30
C TYR A 101 -9.52 3.14 3.01
N VAL A 102 -8.42 2.38 2.93
CA VAL A 102 -7.10 2.91 2.56
C VAL A 102 -7.14 3.50 1.16
N CYS A 103 -7.76 2.81 0.20
CA CYS A 103 -7.87 3.29 -1.17
C CYS A 103 -8.69 4.60 -1.24
N CYS A 104 -9.88 4.63 -0.65
CA CYS A 104 -10.78 5.79 -0.70
C CYS A 104 -10.28 6.96 0.15
N PHE A 105 -9.94 6.72 1.41
CA PHE A 105 -9.67 7.77 2.41
C PHE A 105 -8.19 7.94 2.75
N GLY A 106 -7.34 7.01 2.34
CA GLY A 106 -5.89 7.15 2.47
C GLY A 106 -5.22 7.66 1.21
N LEU A 107 -5.70 7.20 0.05
CA LEU A 107 -5.04 7.40 -1.25
C LEU A 107 -5.91 8.17 -2.26
N GLY A 108 -7.12 8.59 -1.92
CA GLY A 108 -7.98 9.35 -2.83
C GLY A 108 -8.24 8.61 -4.14
N LEU A 109 -8.50 7.30 -4.05
CA LEU A 109 -8.63 6.37 -5.19
C LEU A 109 -7.39 6.30 -6.08
N LEU A 110 -6.20 6.62 -5.55
CA LEU A 110 -4.92 6.68 -6.27
C LEU A 110 -4.83 7.79 -7.34
N LEU A 111 -5.82 8.69 -7.45
CA LEU A 111 -5.78 9.78 -8.42
C LEU A 111 -4.62 10.73 -8.08
N PRO A 112 -3.63 11.00 -8.96
CA PRO A 112 -2.37 11.62 -8.58
C PRO A 112 -2.49 12.90 -7.73
N LYS A 113 -3.29 13.88 -8.18
CA LYS A 113 -3.49 15.15 -7.44
C LYS A 113 -4.28 14.97 -6.13
N ILE A 114 -5.28 14.10 -6.13
CA ILE A 114 -6.17 13.88 -4.98
C ILE A 114 -5.46 13.02 -3.92
N SER A 115 -4.67 12.04 -4.37
CA SER A 115 -3.92 11.12 -3.52
C SER A 115 -2.93 11.84 -2.62
N ILE A 116 -2.26 12.89 -3.11
CA ILE A 116 -1.35 13.72 -2.31
C ILE A 116 -2.11 14.40 -1.17
N LEU A 117 -3.28 14.99 -1.46
CA LEU A 117 -4.10 15.65 -0.44
C LEU A 117 -4.55 14.64 0.64
N PHE A 118 -5.06 13.48 0.23
CA PHE A 118 -5.51 12.43 1.16
C PHE A 118 -4.35 11.80 1.94
N ALA A 119 -3.17 11.67 1.33
CA ALA A 119 -1.97 11.22 2.01
C ALA A 119 -1.51 12.23 3.07
N LEU A 120 -1.57 13.54 2.78
CA LEU A 120 -1.29 14.60 3.75
C LEU A 120 -2.27 14.59 4.91
N PHE A 121 -3.58 14.46 4.64
CA PHE A 121 -4.58 14.31 5.70
C PHE A 121 -4.34 13.06 6.56
N THR A 122 -3.99 11.95 5.92
CA THR A 122 -3.64 10.69 6.61
C THR A 122 -2.41 10.89 7.49
N PHE A 123 -1.37 11.53 6.98
CA PHE A 123 -0.14 11.79 7.72
C PHE A 123 -0.41 12.70 8.92
N TYR A 124 -1.17 13.79 8.72
CA TYR A 124 -1.60 14.68 9.79
C TYR A 124 -2.42 13.94 10.86
N TYR A 125 -3.40 13.14 10.44
CA TYR A 125 -4.24 12.35 11.35
C TYR A 125 -3.40 11.35 12.15
N LEU A 126 -2.47 10.67 11.49
CA LEU A 126 -1.56 9.70 12.09
C LEU A 126 -0.60 10.37 13.09
N TYR A 127 -0.06 11.54 12.75
CA TYR A 127 0.81 12.32 13.63
C TYR A 127 0.07 12.76 14.91
N ARG A 128 -1.15 13.27 14.75
CA ARG A 128 -2.00 13.75 15.85
C ARG A 128 -2.50 12.61 16.75
N ASN A 129 -3.01 11.53 16.15
CA ASN A 129 -3.72 10.47 16.88
C ASN A 129 -2.88 9.21 17.13
N GLY A 130 -1.69 9.08 16.54
CA GLY A 130 -0.83 7.89 16.64
C GLY A 130 -1.35 6.66 15.88
N THR A 131 -2.51 6.76 15.23
CA THR A 131 -3.09 5.72 14.37
C THR A 131 -3.82 6.36 13.20
N THR A 132 -4.07 5.61 12.13
CA THR A 132 -4.90 6.08 11.00
C THR A 132 -6.39 5.90 11.27
N HIS A 133 -7.20 6.68 10.57
CA HIS A 133 -8.66 6.67 10.72
C HIS A 133 -9.28 5.27 10.57
N TRP A 134 -8.93 4.54 9.50
CA TRP A 134 -9.46 3.19 9.25
C TRP A 134 -8.99 2.15 10.27
N ASP A 135 -7.72 2.23 10.72
CA ASP A 135 -7.21 1.35 11.78
C ASP A 135 -7.99 1.61 13.09
N LYS A 136 -8.40 2.86 13.35
CA LYS A 136 -9.24 3.20 14.51
C LYS A 136 -10.65 2.62 14.37
N ILE A 137 -11.33 2.84 13.24
CA ILE A 137 -12.69 2.33 12.99
C ILE A 137 -12.74 0.82 13.07
N LEU A 138 -11.79 0.15 12.42
CA LEU A 138 -11.72 -1.30 12.37
C LEU A 138 -11.06 -1.90 13.61
N LYS A 139 -10.71 -1.09 14.62
CA LYS A 139 -10.05 -1.57 15.86
C LYS A 139 -8.81 -2.44 15.57
N LEU A 140 -7.99 -2.00 14.63
CA LEU A 140 -6.73 -2.63 14.25
C LEU A 140 -5.57 -1.79 14.74
N ARG A 141 -4.41 -2.43 14.93
CA ARG A 141 -3.19 -1.75 15.35
C ARG A 141 -2.00 -2.25 14.54
N PRO A 142 -1.22 -1.35 13.90
CA PRO A 142 0.08 -1.71 13.37
C PRO A 142 1.08 -1.89 14.53
N VAL A 143 1.82 -2.99 14.50
CA VAL A 143 2.93 -3.28 15.40
C VAL A 143 4.23 -3.21 14.60
N TYR A 144 5.15 -2.38 15.07
CA TYR A 144 6.45 -2.19 14.44
C TYR A 144 7.47 -3.01 15.20
N LYS A 145 8.11 -3.96 14.52
CA LYS A 145 9.23 -4.70 15.08
C LYS A 145 10.55 -4.06 14.61
N PRO A 146 11.64 -4.18 15.38
CA PRO A 146 12.94 -3.65 14.97
C PRO A 146 13.38 -4.23 13.62
N ILE A 147 14.10 -3.41 12.86
CA ILE A 147 14.64 -3.76 11.54
C ILE A 147 16.14 -4.01 11.72
N SER A 148 16.61 -5.21 11.36
CA SER A 148 18.04 -5.54 11.37
C SER A 148 18.76 -4.88 10.19
N TYR A 149 20.08 -4.71 10.30
CA TYR A 149 20.91 -4.18 9.20
C TYR A 149 20.75 -4.97 7.90
N GLY A 150 20.73 -6.31 7.97
CA GLY A 150 20.48 -7.16 6.79
C GLY A 150 19.13 -6.88 6.13
N ARG A 151 18.09 -6.61 6.93
CA ARG A 151 16.77 -6.24 6.40
C ARG A 151 16.76 -4.83 5.80
N MET A 152 17.55 -3.89 6.29
CA MET A 152 17.73 -2.58 5.65
C MET A 152 18.37 -2.70 4.27
N VAL A 153 19.40 -3.54 4.12
CA VAL A 153 20.01 -3.84 2.81
C VAL A 153 18.97 -4.47 1.89
N TRP A 154 18.19 -5.43 2.39
CA TRP A 154 17.11 -6.06 1.62
C TRP A 154 16.03 -5.06 1.18
N ILE A 155 15.60 -4.16 2.09
CA ILE A 155 14.69 -3.05 1.75
C ILE A 155 15.26 -2.25 0.57
N ALA A 156 16.52 -1.82 0.65
CA ALA A 156 17.15 -1.03 -0.41
C ALA A 156 17.18 -1.77 -1.75
N VAL A 157 17.55 -3.06 -1.75
CA VAL A 157 17.54 -3.92 -2.94
C VAL A 157 16.13 -4.02 -3.53
N CYS A 158 15.11 -4.28 -2.70
CA CYS A 158 13.72 -4.35 -3.15
C CYS A 158 13.26 -3.04 -3.81
N PHE A 159 13.62 -1.88 -3.24
CA PHE A 159 13.31 -0.58 -3.84
C PHE A 159 14.05 -0.34 -5.16
N LEU A 160 15.31 -0.76 -5.27
CA LEU A 160 16.07 -0.65 -6.53
C LEU A 160 15.41 -1.45 -7.64
N PHE A 161 15.03 -2.70 -7.38
CA PHE A 161 14.29 -3.52 -8.34
C PHE A 161 12.94 -2.89 -8.70
N LEU A 162 12.19 -2.43 -7.71
CA LEU A 162 10.88 -1.81 -7.92
C LEU A 162 10.98 -0.57 -8.82
N LEU A 163 11.92 0.32 -8.52
CA LEU A 163 12.16 1.53 -9.30
C LEU A 163 12.63 1.19 -10.71
N SER A 164 13.55 0.23 -10.86
CA SER A 164 14.03 -0.23 -12.17
C SER A 164 12.87 -0.75 -13.05
N SER A 165 12.03 -1.63 -12.51
CA SER A 165 10.86 -2.15 -13.22
C SER A 165 9.86 -1.04 -13.58
N TYR A 166 9.65 -0.10 -12.66
CA TYR A 166 8.76 1.04 -12.92
C TYR A 166 9.30 1.96 -14.01
N PHE A 167 10.60 2.27 -14.00
CA PHE A 167 11.23 3.07 -15.05
C PHE A 167 11.17 2.40 -16.42
N GLN A 168 11.30 1.07 -16.47
CA GLN A 168 11.16 0.32 -17.72
C GLN A 168 9.74 0.43 -18.29
N ILE A 169 8.72 0.37 -17.43
CA ILE A 169 7.33 0.63 -17.85
C ILE A 169 7.20 2.06 -18.35
N LEU A 170 7.66 3.06 -17.59
CA LEU A 170 7.58 4.45 -18.04
C LEU A 170 8.20 4.64 -19.44
N ARG A 171 9.37 4.06 -19.70
CA ARG A 171 10.05 4.13 -21.01
C ARG A 171 9.27 3.46 -22.15
N ASN A 172 8.49 2.42 -21.85
CA ASN A 172 7.79 1.65 -22.88
C ASN A 172 6.40 2.23 -23.19
N TYR A 173 5.77 2.95 -22.24
CA TYR A 173 4.39 3.43 -22.35
C TYR A 173 4.25 4.96 -22.43
N PHE A 174 5.31 5.73 -22.17
CA PHE A 174 5.33 7.19 -22.21
C PHE A 174 6.59 7.73 -22.87
#